data_AF-A0A7W5ZQQ7-F1
#
_entry.id   AF-A0A7W5ZQQ7-F1
#
_cell.length_a   1.000
_cell.length_b   1.000
_cell.length_c   1.000
_cell.angle_alpha   90.00
_cell.angle_beta   90.00
_cell.angle_gamma   90.00
#
_symmetry.space_group_name_H-M   'P 1'
#
loop_
_entity.id
_entity.type
_entity.pdbx_description
1 polymer ?
#
loop_
_entity_poly.entity_id
_entity_poly.type
_entity_poly.pdbx_seq_one_letter_code
_entity_poly.pdbx_strand_id
1 'polypeptide(L)'
;MKTASKNASKNLLSHATNWDKICFPVETVALEGLLPENYNIIATDRQQAIVGQKADGSNQVFAIQSKSYSLIPNSLIKSVADECLGLDYELSIRYSSQGEFSIGIVLPDSMVIGKTGNDTIRKQLTFTNSYNGKTPFTIQGHEMRGMKSAVMRVSYYRQICSNGMMGWADEFISLDEYLRWLTNGMPANAKVKGLEERFEKNEEEQFLRIFSHKGINLDKFQQFLVGLVSDFSQTKKESSTSQVYNLMTDLQVTDLDEATEIVRKVGIPKKLVAAALERMELEQGLLGSSANVWLFYNAVNHSLFNQPTSMSVQDRFYADERVFHGLLTAYLN
;
A
#
# COMPACT_ATOMS: atom_id res chain seq x y z
N MET A 1 -37.50 6.67 16.34
CA MET A 1 -36.76 5.39 16.30
C MET A 1 -35.58 5.54 15.36
N LYS A 2 -34.36 5.61 15.89
CA LYS A 2 -33.11 5.61 15.10
C LYS A 2 -32.59 4.16 15.04
N THR A 3 -32.84 3.47 13.95
CA THR A 3 -32.27 2.15 13.68
C THR A 3 -31.94 2.03 12.19
N ALA A 4 -30.67 2.33 11.86
CA ALA A 4 -29.92 1.87 10.69
C ALA A 4 -28.51 2.48 10.84
N SER A 5 -27.37 1.80 10.77
CA SER A 5 -27.04 0.39 10.55
C SER A 5 -25.69 0.18 11.25
N LYS A 6 -25.70 -0.53 12.40
CA LYS A 6 -24.48 -1.09 13.00
C LYS A 6 -24.22 -2.42 12.29
N ASN A 7 -23.54 -2.37 11.15
CA ASN A 7 -22.82 -3.50 10.57
C ASN A 7 -21.83 -2.94 9.53
N ALA A 8 -20.80 -2.24 10.01
CA ALA A 8 -19.56 -2.18 9.25
C ALA A 8 -19.04 -3.63 9.21
N SER A 9 -19.22 -4.29 8.06
CA SER A 9 -18.48 -5.51 7.71
C SER A 9 -17.04 -5.32 8.13
N LYS A 10 -16.58 -6.05 9.14
CA LYS A 10 -15.18 -6.00 9.56
C LYS A 10 -14.36 -6.62 8.44
N ASN A 11 -13.65 -5.81 7.68
CA ASN A 11 -12.81 -6.29 6.58
C ASN A 11 -11.50 -6.81 7.18
N LEU A 12 -11.46 -8.12 7.45
CA LEU A 12 -10.20 -8.84 7.61
C LEU A 12 -9.66 -9.17 6.21
N LEU A 13 -8.41 -8.81 5.95
CA LEU A 13 -7.76 -9.15 4.69
C LEU A 13 -7.30 -10.61 4.75
N SER A 14 -7.59 -11.34 3.69
CA SER A 14 -7.04 -12.68 3.46
C SER A 14 -5.60 -12.56 2.97
N HIS A 15 -4.83 -13.63 3.16
CA HIS A 15 -3.41 -13.69 2.83
C HIS A 15 -3.16 -14.68 1.70
N ALA A 16 -2.23 -14.34 0.81
CA ALA A 16 -1.72 -15.27 -0.19
C ALA A 16 -0.21 -15.06 -0.40
N THR A 17 0.47 -16.15 -0.74
CA THR A 17 1.90 -16.20 -1.08
C THR A 17 2.13 -16.69 -2.51
N ASN A 18 1.06 -16.76 -3.31
CA ASN A 18 1.08 -17.18 -4.70
C ASN A 18 0.07 -16.37 -5.51
N TRP A 19 0.32 -16.28 -6.82
CA TRP A 19 -0.51 -15.53 -7.75
C TRP A 19 -1.87 -16.17 -8.00
N ASP A 20 -1.99 -17.50 -7.94
CA ASP A 20 -3.22 -18.23 -8.32
C ASP A 20 -4.45 -17.78 -7.53
N LYS A 21 -4.26 -17.29 -6.29
CA LYS A 21 -5.35 -16.77 -5.47
C LYS A 21 -5.91 -15.43 -5.93
N ILE A 22 -5.16 -14.66 -6.72
CA ILE A 22 -5.53 -13.29 -7.12
C ILE A 22 -5.48 -13.05 -8.63
N CYS A 23 -4.85 -13.94 -9.41
CA CYS A 23 -4.78 -13.93 -10.86
C CYS A 23 -5.86 -14.83 -11.47
N PHE A 24 -7.10 -14.67 -11.02
CA PHE A 24 -8.24 -15.37 -11.60
C PHE A 24 -8.80 -14.60 -12.82
N PRO A 25 -9.52 -15.28 -13.74
CA PRO A 25 -10.13 -14.63 -14.89
C PRO A 25 -11.08 -13.50 -14.46
N VAL A 26 -10.87 -12.32 -15.02
CA VAL A 26 -11.68 -11.13 -14.79
C VAL A 26 -11.84 -10.42 -16.12
N GLU A 27 -13.06 -9.94 -16.40
CA GLU A 27 -13.39 -9.30 -17.66
C GLU A 27 -14.41 -8.18 -17.46
N THR A 28 -14.45 -7.29 -18.45
CA THR A 28 -15.44 -6.24 -18.57
C THR A 28 -16.52 -6.72 -19.55
N VAL A 29 -17.75 -6.84 -19.09
CA VAL A 29 -18.91 -7.25 -19.91
C VAL A 29 -19.98 -6.17 -19.93
N ALA A 30 -20.75 -6.12 -21.02
CA ALA A 30 -21.92 -5.23 -21.07
C ALA A 30 -22.92 -5.66 -19.98
N LEU A 31 -23.39 -4.70 -19.18
CA LEU A 31 -24.34 -4.97 -18.09
C LEU A 31 -25.65 -5.59 -18.62
N GLU A 32 -26.05 -5.24 -19.85
CA GLU A 32 -27.24 -5.78 -20.51
C GLU A 32 -27.15 -7.30 -20.69
N GLY A 33 -25.96 -7.82 -21.02
CA GLY A 33 -25.74 -9.26 -21.16
C GLY A 33 -25.79 -10.05 -19.85
N LEU A 34 -25.86 -9.37 -18.70
CA LEU A 34 -26.02 -10.00 -17.39
C LEU A 34 -27.47 -10.01 -16.89
N LEU A 35 -28.37 -9.26 -17.54
CA LEU A 35 -29.76 -9.15 -17.14
C LEU A 35 -30.64 -10.08 -17.98
N PRO A 36 -31.82 -10.49 -17.48
CA PRO A 36 -32.81 -11.18 -18.30
C PRO A 36 -33.22 -10.32 -19.52
N GLU A 37 -33.59 -10.96 -20.62
CA GLU A 37 -33.82 -10.32 -21.94
C GLU A 37 -34.89 -9.21 -21.97
N ASN A 38 -35.73 -9.11 -20.94
CA ASN A 38 -36.80 -8.13 -20.84
C ASN A 38 -36.42 -6.83 -20.09
N TYR A 39 -35.15 -6.68 -19.70
CA TYR A 39 -34.66 -5.48 -19.01
C TYR A 39 -33.98 -4.52 -19.99
N ASN A 40 -34.45 -3.27 -20.01
CA ASN A 40 -33.80 -2.18 -20.74
C ASN A 40 -32.96 -1.32 -19.79
N ILE A 41 -31.66 -1.16 -20.10
CA ILE A 41 -30.78 -0.29 -19.31
C ILE A 41 -30.98 1.16 -19.74
N ILE A 42 -31.64 1.95 -18.90
CA ILE A 42 -31.83 3.40 -19.10
C ILE A 42 -30.58 4.18 -18.70
N ALA A 43 -29.79 3.66 -17.75
CA ALA A 43 -28.59 4.33 -17.25
C ALA A 43 -27.53 4.49 -18.36
N THR A 44 -26.99 5.70 -18.50
CA THR A 44 -26.00 6.03 -19.53
C THR A 44 -24.56 5.98 -19.02
N ASP A 45 -24.36 6.06 -17.71
CA ASP A 45 -23.06 6.19 -17.05
C ASP A 45 -22.50 4.87 -16.50
N ARG A 46 -23.35 3.84 -16.32
CA ARG A 46 -22.99 2.55 -15.69
C ARG A 46 -23.49 1.39 -16.52
N GLN A 47 -22.78 1.12 -17.62
CA GLN A 47 -23.21 0.20 -18.67
C GLN A 47 -22.31 -1.04 -18.79
N GLN A 48 -21.27 -1.12 -17.98
CA GLN A 48 -20.33 -2.24 -17.95
C GLN A 48 -20.32 -2.85 -16.55
N ALA A 49 -20.11 -4.16 -16.48
CA ALA A 49 -19.86 -4.89 -15.25
C ALA A 49 -18.46 -5.50 -15.29
N ILE A 50 -17.76 -5.44 -14.16
CA ILE A 50 -16.52 -6.18 -13.95
C ILE A 50 -16.91 -7.50 -13.31
N VAL A 51 -16.73 -8.59 -14.05
CA VAL A 51 -17.08 -9.93 -13.61
C VAL A 51 -15.83 -10.78 -13.53
N GLY A 52 -15.82 -11.74 -12.61
CA GLY A 52 -14.76 -12.72 -12.54
C GLY A 52 -15.20 -13.97 -11.80
N GLN A 53 -14.42 -15.03 -11.98
CA GLN A 53 -14.66 -16.31 -11.33
C GLN A 53 -13.58 -16.55 -10.28
N LYS A 54 -13.96 -16.67 -9.01
CA LYS A 54 -13.02 -16.95 -7.92
C LYS A 54 -12.50 -18.39 -8.00
N ALA A 55 -11.41 -18.66 -7.28
CA ALA A 55 -10.81 -19.99 -7.18
C ALA A 55 -11.77 -21.08 -6.63
N ASP A 56 -12.84 -20.69 -5.95
CA ASP A 56 -13.91 -21.60 -5.48
C ASP A 56 -14.98 -21.89 -6.56
N GLY A 57 -14.80 -21.37 -7.77
CA GLY A 57 -15.71 -21.50 -8.90
C GLY A 57 -16.88 -20.51 -8.90
N SER A 58 -17.02 -19.68 -7.86
CA SER A 58 -18.12 -18.73 -7.78
C SER A 58 -17.93 -17.56 -8.75
N ASN A 59 -18.99 -17.25 -9.51
CA ASN A 59 -19.04 -16.06 -10.36
C ASN A 59 -19.40 -14.84 -9.51
N GLN A 60 -18.70 -13.74 -9.73
CA GLN A 60 -18.89 -12.53 -8.96
C GLN A 60 -18.91 -11.30 -9.86
N VAL A 61 -19.83 -10.39 -9.56
CA VAL A 61 -19.81 -9.02 -10.09
C VAL A 61 -19.08 -8.14 -9.07
N PHE A 62 -17.89 -7.70 -9.42
CA PHE A 62 -17.05 -6.86 -8.55
C PHE A 62 -17.47 -5.39 -8.58
N ALA A 63 -17.87 -4.89 -9.74
CA ALA A 63 -18.36 -3.53 -9.90
C ALA A 63 -19.28 -3.39 -11.12
N ILE A 64 -20.06 -2.31 -11.09
CA ILE A 64 -20.74 -1.76 -12.26
C ILE A 64 -20.11 -0.39 -12.53
N GLN A 65 -19.58 -0.20 -13.72
CA GLN A 65 -18.72 0.91 -14.09
C GLN A 65 -19.15 1.58 -15.40
N SER A 66 -18.58 2.76 -15.67
CA SER A 66 -18.75 3.43 -16.95
C SER A 66 -18.06 2.70 -18.08
N LYS A 67 -18.52 2.95 -19.32
CA LYS A 67 -17.90 2.42 -20.55
C LYS A 67 -16.41 2.72 -20.67
N SER A 68 -15.97 3.81 -20.05
CA SER A 68 -14.58 4.22 -20.07
C SER A 68 -13.71 3.51 -19.03
N TYR A 69 -14.28 2.86 -18.01
CA TYR A 69 -13.50 2.25 -16.94
C TYR A 69 -12.56 1.16 -17.49
N SER A 70 -11.30 1.20 -17.07
CA SER A 70 -10.25 0.28 -17.50
C SER A 70 -9.94 -0.72 -16.40
N LEU A 71 -10.15 -1.99 -16.71
CA LEU A 71 -9.80 -3.10 -15.84
C LEU A 71 -8.31 -3.42 -15.98
N ILE A 72 -7.57 -3.40 -14.87
CA ILE A 72 -6.17 -3.84 -14.83
C ILE A 72 -6.15 -5.23 -14.18
N PRO A 73 -6.02 -6.34 -14.94
CA PRO A 73 -5.99 -7.67 -14.35
C PRO A 73 -4.69 -7.88 -13.56
N ASN A 74 -4.73 -8.65 -12.48
CA ASN A 74 -3.54 -8.91 -11.66
C ASN A 74 -2.50 -9.75 -12.42
N SER A 75 -2.93 -10.48 -13.45
CA SER A 75 -2.03 -11.18 -14.39
C SER A 75 -1.07 -10.24 -15.12
N LEU A 76 -1.45 -8.98 -15.35
CA LEU A 76 -0.56 -7.96 -15.93
C LEU A 76 0.55 -7.58 -14.94
N ILE A 77 0.22 -7.41 -13.66
CA ILE A 77 1.23 -7.13 -12.61
C ILE A 77 2.19 -8.33 -12.50
N LYS A 78 1.64 -9.55 -12.50
CA LYS A 78 2.41 -10.79 -12.49
C LYS A 78 3.37 -10.87 -13.68
N SER A 79 2.89 -10.61 -14.90
CA SER A 79 3.74 -10.73 -16.09
C SER A 79 4.90 -9.74 -16.05
N VAL A 80 4.67 -8.51 -15.59
CA VAL A 80 5.74 -7.52 -15.40
C VAL A 80 6.72 -7.98 -14.32
N ALA A 81 6.24 -8.49 -13.20
CA ALA A 81 7.10 -9.00 -12.14
C ALA A 81 7.99 -10.14 -12.61
N ASP A 82 7.41 -11.14 -13.29
CA ASP A 82 8.13 -12.29 -13.83
C ASP A 82 9.17 -11.87 -14.89
N GLU A 83 8.83 -10.89 -15.73
CA GLU A 83 9.72 -10.36 -16.77
C GLU A 83 10.93 -9.61 -16.17
N CYS A 84 10.69 -8.72 -15.20
CA CYS A 84 11.72 -7.83 -14.68
C CYS A 84 12.55 -8.43 -13.52
N LEU A 85 11.92 -9.26 -12.68
CA LEU A 85 12.51 -9.74 -11.43
C LEU A 85 12.86 -11.23 -11.46
N GLY A 86 12.48 -11.94 -12.53
CA GLY A 86 12.62 -13.40 -12.61
C GLY A 86 11.67 -14.11 -11.65
N LEU A 87 12.04 -15.31 -11.20
CA LEU A 87 11.21 -16.17 -10.33
C LEU A 87 11.68 -16.23 -8.86
N ASP A 88 12.68 -15.42 -8.48
CA ASP A 88 13.32 -15.48 -7.16
C ASP A 88 12.74 -14.48 -6.13
N TYR A 89 11.54 -13.96 -6.39
CA TYR A 89 10.84 -13.10 -5.46
C TYR A 89 9.81 -13.89 -4.62
N GLU A 90 9.57 -13.43 -3.40
CA GLU A 90 8.48 -13.92 -2.58
C GLU A 90 7.25 -13.01 -2.69
N LEU A 91 6.07 -13.58 -2.48
CA LEU A 91 4.82 -12.83 -2.46
C LEU A 91 4.29 -12.66 -1.04
N SER A 92 3.92 -11.42 -0.70
CA SER A 92 3.13 -11.08 0.47
C SER A 92 1.89 -10.32 0.02
N ILE A 93 0.81 -11.07 -0.23
CA ILE A 93 -0.44 -10.50 -0.73
C ILE A 93 -1.44 -10.38 0.43
N ARG A 94 -2.16 -9.26 0.46
CA ARG A 94 -3.35 -9.04 1.29
C ARG A 94 -4.52 -8.68 0.38
N TYR A 95 -5.66 -9.34 0.56
CA TYR A 95 -6.82 -9.08 -0.31
C TYR A 95 -8.15 -9.18 0.42
N SER A 96 -9.14 -8.43 -0.08
CA SER A 96 -10.51 -8.45 0.45
C SER A 96 -11.42 -9.34 -0.40
N SER A 97 -12.49 -9.85 0.19
CA SER A 97 -13.54 -10.58 -0.54
C SER A 97 -14.29 -9.72 -1.56
N GLN A 98 -14.14 -8.39 -1.47
CA GLN A 98 -14.70 -7.38 -2.35
C GLN A 98 -13.79 -7.06 -3.56
N GLY A 99 -12.65 -7.74 -3.71
CA GLY A 99 -11.75 -7.54 -4.84
C GLY A 99 -10.83 -6.33 -4.71
N GLU A 100 -10.39 -5.99 -3.50
CA GLU A 100 -9.26 -5.09 -3.26
C GLU A 100 -8.00 -5.91 -2.97
N PHE A 101 -6.86 -5.48 -3.48
CA PHE A 101 -5.59 -6.20 -3.39
C PHE A 101 -4.48 -5.25 -2.99
N SER A 102 -3.65 -5.67 -2.05
CA SER A 102 -2.30 -5.16 -1.79
C SER A 102 -1.33 -6.29 -2.08
N ILE A 103 -0.49 -6.11 -3.09
CA ILE A 103 0.39 -7.13 -3.66
C ILE A 103 1.82 -6.69 -3.36
N GLY A 104 2.42 -7.31 -2.35
CA GLY A 104 3.84 -7.13 -2.03
C GLY A 104 4.68 -8.16 -2.77
N ILE A 105 5.66 -7.69 -3.53
CA ILE A 105 6.71 -8.49 -4.17
C ILE A 105 7.99 -8.26 -3.39
N VAL A 106 8.44 -9.26 -2.65
CA VAL A 106 9.58 -9.18 -1.74
C VAL A 106 10.82 -9.70 -2.46
N LEU A 107 11.83 -8.85 -2.57
CA LEU A 107 13.11 -9.17 -3.19
C LEU A 107 14.03 -9.91 -2.20
N PRO A 108 14.99 -10.72 -2.68
CA PRO A 108 15.86 -11.52 -1.81
C PRO A 108 16.80 -10.67 -0.94
N ASP A 109 17.14 -9.45 -1.38
CA ASP A 109 18.06 -8.56 -0.68
C ASP A 109 17.56 -8.17 0.71
N SER A 110 18.28 -8.62 1.76
CA SER A 110 17.95 -8.35 3.17
C SER A 110 18.96 -7.43 3.86
N MET A 111 18.51 -6.45 4.62
CA MET A 111 19.34 -5.65 5.53
C MET A 111 18.93 -5.88 6.99
N VAL A 112 19.88 -5.67 7.89
CA VAL A 112 19.64 -5.71 9.34
C VAL A 112 19.20 -4.32 9.79
N ILE A 113 18.21 -4.27 10.69
CA ILE A 113 17.78 -3.07 11.41
C ILE A 113 18.13 -3.22 12.89
N GLY A 114 18.63 -2.14 13.47
CA GLY A 114 19.00 -2.07 14.87
C GLY A 114 20.30 -2.82 15.21
N LYS A 115 20.60 -2.89 16.51
CA LYS A 115 21.92 -3.33 17.01
C LYS A 115 22.02 -4.84 17.25
N THR A 116 20.89 -5.53 17.39
CA THR A 116 20.83 -6.93 17.85
C THR A 116 21.02 -7.96 16.73
N GLY A 117 21.21 -7.55 15.47
CA GLY A 117 21.60 -8.44 14.37
C GLY A 117 20.53 -9.40 13.85
N ASN A 118 19.41 -9.52 14.57
CA ASN A 118 18.34 -10.51 14.36
C ASN A 118 17.05 -9.94 13.76
N ASP A 119 16.94 -8.62 13.59
CA ASP A 119 15.81 -7.99 12.91
C ASP A 119 16.21 -7.66 11.47
N THR A 120 15.70 -8.42 10.51
CA THR A 120 16.01 -8.24 9.09
C THR A 120 14.80 -7.79 8.30
N ILE A 121 15.02 -6.84 7.40
CA ILE A 121 14.05 -6.35 6.44
C ILE A 121 14.54 -6.62 5.02
N ARG A 122 13.63 -6.89 4.09
CA ARG A 122 13.92 -7.12 2.67
C ARG A 122 13.28 -6.06 1.81
N LYS A 123 13.88 -5.66 0.69
CA LYS A 123 13.21 -4.72 -0.23
C LYS A 123 11.87 -5.30 -0.70
N GLN A 124 10.84 -4.47 -0.77
CA GLN A 124 9.51 -4.87 -1.26
C GLN A 124 8.97 -3.85 -2.26
N LEU A 125 8.43 -4.34 -3.36
CA LEU A 125 7.59 -3.57 -4.26
C LEU A 125 6.12 -3.81 -3.94
N THR A 126 5.38 -2.74 -3.62
CA THR A 126 3.96 -2.84 -3.27
C THR A 126 3.08 -2.26 -4.36
N PHE A 127 2.18 -3.06 -4.90
CA PHE A 127 1.08 -2.59 -5.75
C PHE A 127 -0.23 -2.65 -4.98
N THR A 128 -1.09 -1.64 -5.17
CA THR A 128 -2.50 -1.75 -4.79
C THR A 128 -3.33 -1.79 -6.06
N ASN A 129 -4.30 -2.70 -6.12
CA ASN A 129 -5.22 -2.81 -7.24
C ASN A 129 -6.63 -3.13 -6.72
N SER A 130 -7.65 -2.84 -7.52
CA SER A 130 -9.02 -3.22 -7.16
C SER A 130 -9.91 -3.42 -8.38
N TYR A 131 -10.76 -4.44 -8.30
CA TYR A 131 -11.81 -4.73 -9.29
C TYR A 131 -13.14 -4.07 -8.93
N ASN A 132 -13.29 -3.57 -7.70
CA ASN A 132 -14.50 -2.88 -7.27
C ASN A 132 -14.48 -1.36 -7.52
N GLY A 133 -13.34 -0.82 -7.95
CA GLY A 133 -13.15 0.60 -8.25
C GLY A 133 -13.13 1.55 -7.05
N LYS A 134 -13.21 1.04 -5.81
CA LYS A 134 -13.08 1.86 -4.58
C LYS A 134 -11.64 2.26 -4.31
N THR A 135 -10.69 1.40 -4.67
CA THR A 135 -9.26 1.63 -4.44
C THR A 135 -8.58 1.91 -5.78
N PRO A 136 -7.92 3.06 -5.93
CA PRO A 136 -7.16 3.33 -7.14
C PRO A 136 -5.97 2.38 -7.24
N PHE A 137 -5.51 2.15 -8.47
CA PHE A 137 -4.20 1.52 -8.67
C PHE A 137 -3.11 2.41 -8.10
N THR A 138 -2.29 1.88 -7.19
CA THR A 138 -1.17 2.59 -6.57
C THR A 138 0.11 1.76 -6.65
N ILE A 139 1.24 2.46 -6.69
CA ILE A 139 2.56 1.85 -6.57
C ILE A 139 3.24 2.50 -5.37
N GLN A 140 3.71 1.69 -4.43
CA GLN A 140 4.27 2.14 -3.16
C GLN A 140 3.37 3.17 -2.45
N GLY A 141 2.04 2.96 -2.51
CA GLY A 141 1.04 3.77 -1.80
C GLY A 141 0.68 5.09 -2.50
N HIS A 142 1.41 5.49 -3.54
CA HIS A 142 1.08 6.66 -4.35
C HIS A 142 0.03 6.33 -5.40
N GLU A 143 -1.03 7.12 -5.41
CA GLU A 143 -1.93 7.16 -6.56
C GLU A 143 -1.16 7.59 -7.81
N MET A 144 -1.34 6.84 -8.90
CA MET A 144 -0.70 7.15 -10.17
C MET A 144 -1.19 8.47 -10.79
N ARG A 145 -2.27 9.06 -10.27
CA ARG A 145 -2.80 10.35 -10.71
C ARG A 145 -1.86 11.48 -10.29
N GLY A 146 -0.94 11.84 -11.18
CA GLY A 146 -0.08 13.01 -11.00
C GLY A 146 1.36 12.72 -10.58
N MET A 147 1.88 11.51 -10.81
CA MET A 147 3.33 11.28 -10.73
C MET A 147 4.04 12.12 -11.80
N LYS A 148 4.67 13.22 -11.38
CA LYS A 148 5.48 14.12 -12.21
C LYS A 148 6.99 13.83 -12.15
N SER A 149 7.38 12.89 -11.31
CA SER A 149 8.75 12.39 -11.15
C SER A 149 8.63 11.07 -10.40
N ALA A 150 9.31 10.03 -10.90
CA ALA A 150 9.24 8.68 -10.37
C ALA A 150 10.52 8.33 -9.61
N VAL A 151 10.86 9.10 -8.57
CA VAL A 151 11.73 8.53 -7.53
C VAL A 151 10.85 7.57 -6.75
N MET A 152 10.99 6.28 -7.04
CA MET A 152 10.24 5.26 -6.32
C MET A 152 10.72 5.18 -4.87
N ARG A 153 9.75 5.29 -3.95
CA ARG A 153 9.95 4.95 -2.54
C ARG A 153 10.49 3.52 -2.44
N VAL A 154 11.48 3.30 -1.57
CA VAL A 154 11.95 1.95 -1.25
C VAL A 154 11.17 1.45 -0.05
N SER A 155 10.18 0.61 -0.32
CA SER A 155 9.44 -0.10 0.72
C SER A 155 10.17 -1.39 1.10
N TYR A 156 9.83 -1.91 2.28
CA TYR A 156 10.50 -3.07 2.87
C TYR A 156 9.50 -4.07 3.44
N TYR A 157 9.87 -5.34 3.49
CA TYR A 157 9.15 -6.41 4.16
C TYR A 157 9.91 -6.82 5.41
N ARG A 158 9.24 -6.83 6.57
CA ARG A 158 9.84 -7.28 7.83
C ARG A 158 9.40 -8.70 8.14
N GLN A 159 10.36 -9.60 8.31
CA GLN A 159 10.08 -11.03 8.45
C GLN A 159 9.33 -11.37 9.75
N ILE A 160 9.75 -10.78 10.88
CA ILE A 160 9.18 -11.03 12.21
C ILE A 160 7.66 -10.84 12.23
N CYS A 161 7.19 -9.82 11.49
CA CYS A 161 5.80 -9.40 11.46
C CYS A 161 5.09 -9.78 10.17
N SER A 162 5.83 -10.32 9.21
CA SER A 162 5.32 -10.77 7.92
C SER A 162 4.46 -9.71 7.21
N ASN A 163 4.88 -8.44 7.31
CA ASN A 163 4.18 -7.27 6.80
C ASN A 163 5.08 -6.40 5.93
N GLY A 164 4.46 -5.69 4.99
CA GLY A 164 5.11 -4.63 4.21
C GLY A 164 5.07 -3.31 4.97
N MET A 165 6.17 -2.57 4.90
CA MET A 165 6.38 -1.24 5.44
C MET A 165 6.79 -0.32 4.31
N MET A 166 6.25 0.89 4.29
CA MET A 166 6.42 1.77 3.14
C MET A 166 7.60 2.72 3.32
N GLY A 167 8.19 3.10 2.18
CA GLY A 167 9.32 4.04 2.10
C GLY A 167 8.95 5.51 2.30
N TRP A 168 8.25 5.88 3.38
CA TRP A 168 7.69 7.23 3.56
C TRP A 168 8.74 8.35 3.57
N ALA A 169 9.96 8.10 4.07
CA ALA A 169 11.01 9.11 4.07
C ALA A 169 11.71 9.27 2.70
N ASP A 170 11.48 8.34 1.77
CA ASP A 170 12.08 8.38 0.43
C ASP A 170 11.34 9.33 -0.53
N GLU A 171 10.30 10.02 -0.05
CA GLU A 171 9.66 11.14 -0.78
C GLU A 171 10.52 12.40 -0.84
N PHE A 172 11.48 12.49 0.07
CA PHE A 172 12.36 13.64 0.20
C PHE A 172 13.65 13.37 -0.56
N ILE A 173 14.31 14.44 -1.03
CA ILE A 173 15.54 14.31 -1.83
C ILE A 173 16.65 13.70 -0.97
N SER A 174 16.65 13.98 0.33
CA SER A 174 17.60 13.44 1.30
C SER A 174 17.00 13.23 2.68
N LEU A 175 17.68 12.42 3.50
CA LEU A 175 17.37 12.25 4.91
C LEU A 175 17.40 13.58 5.67
N ASP A 176 18.40 14.43 5.42
CA ASP A 176 18.52 15.73 6.10
C ASP A 176 17.33 16.64 5.82
N GLU A 177 16.84 16.64 4.58
CA GLU A 177 15.64 17.41 4.22
C GLU A 177 14.41 16.88 4.95
N TYR A 178 14.25 15.56 5.00
CA TYR A 178 13.17 14.91 5.74
C TYR A 178 13.20 15.26 7.23
N LEU A 179 14.36 15.13 7.89
CA LEU A 179 14.49 15.43 9.32
C LEU A 179 14.22 16.91 9.62
N ARG A 180 14.71 17.83 8.77
CA ARG A 180 14.40 19.27 8.90
C ARG A 180 12.90 19.55 8.73
N TRP A 181 12.24 18.85 7.81
CA TRP A 181 10.80 18.98 7.62
C TRP A 181 10.01 18.55 8.87
N LEU A 182 10.42 17.46 9.53
CA LEU A 182 9.84 17.01 10.78
C LEU A 182 10.03 18.02 11.92
N THR A 183 11.26 18.55 12.10
CA THR A 183 11.58 19.48 13.20
C THR A 183 10.92 20.85 13.03
N ASN A 184 10.59 21.25 11.79
CA ASN A 184 9.88 22.50 11.50
C ASN A 184 8.35 22.40 11.67
N GLY A 185 7.85 21.31 12.24
CA GLY A 185 6.46 21.19 12.69
C GLY A 185 5.44 20.82 11.61
N MET A 186 5.86 20.11 10.54
CA MET A 186 5.01 19.53 9.47
C MET A 186 3.84 20.45 9.07
N PRO A 187 4.00 21.37 8.10
CA PRO A 187 2.95 22.32 7.76
C PRO A 187 1.65 21.58 7.41
N ALA A 188 0.51 22.00 7.99
CA ALA A 188 -0.78 21.30 7.93
C ALA A 188 -1.32 21.02 6.51
N ASN A 189 -0.71 21.61 5.46
CA ASN A 189 -1.03 21.41 4.04
C ASN A 189 0.21 21.28 3.15
N ALA A 190 1.37 20.92 3.71
CA ALA A 190 2.56 20.70 2.90
C ALA A 190 2.37 19.44 2.06
N LYS A 191 2.00 19.61 0.78
CA LYS A 191 2.47 18.68 -0.24
C LYS A 191 3.99 18.67 -0.11
N VAL A 192 4.60 17.49 0.09
CA VAL A 192 6.06 17.35 0.14
C VAL A 192 6.64 18.00 -1.11
N LYS A 193 7.18 19.21 -0.96
CA LYS A 193 7.75 20.00 -2.05
C LYS A 193 9.16 19.48 -2.28
N GLY A 194 9.31 18.58 -3.25
CA GLY A 194 10.61 18.06 -3.69
C GLY A 194 10.61 17.32 -5.04
N LEU A 195 9.42 17.05 -5.61
CA LEU A 195 9.26 16.23 -6.82
C LEU A 195 8.81 16.99 -8.08
N GLU A 196 8.71 18.32 -8.04
CA GLU A 196 8.02 19.08 -9.11
C GLU A 196 8.86 19.37 -10.36
N GLU A 197 10.13 18.99 -10.43
CA GLU A 197 10.97 19.23 -11.61
C GLU A 197 11.69 17.96 -12.07
N ARG A 198 11.08 17.22 -13.01
CA ARG A 198 11.77 16.36 -14.00
C ARG A 198 10.77 15.67 -14.94
N PHE A 199 10.17 16.40 -15.87
CA PHE A 199 9.80 15.88 -17.20
C PHE A 199 9.66 17.03 -18.20
N GLU A 200 10.05 16.80 -19.44
CA GLU A 200 9.75 17.69 -20.55
C GLU A 200 8.25 17.58 -20.91
N LYS A 201 7.59 18.72 -21.17
CA LYS A 201 6.13 18.86 -21.39
C LYS A 201 5.48 17.89 -22.39
N ASN A 202 6.25 17.25 -23.28
CA ASN A 202 5.73 16.38 -24.33
C ASN A 202 5.41 14.94 -23.88
N GLU A 203 6.00 14.45 -22.79
CA GLU A 203 5.69 13.12 -22.24
C GLU A 203 4.47 13.15 -21.30
N GLU A 204 4.22 14.30 -20.66
CA GLU A 204 3.21 14.52 -19.63
C GLU A 204 1.77 14.21 -20.12
N GLU A 205 1.42 14.52 -21.37
CA GLU A 205 0.08 14.25 -21.92
C GLU A 205 -0.20 12.75 -22.17
N GLN A 206 0.81 11.97 -22.58
CA GLN A 206 0.65 10.52 -22.77
C GLN A 206 0.47 9.82 -21.43
N PHE A 207 1.23 10.26 -20.42
CA PHE A 207 1.16 9.78 -19.05
C PHE A 207 -0.20 10.08 -18.41
N LEU A 208 -0.71 11.30 -18.51
CA LEU A 208 -2.02 11.67 -17.91
C LEU A 208 -3.20 10.81 -18.42
N ARG A 209 -3.14 10.32 -19.67
CA ARG A 209 -4.16 9.39 -20.22
C ARG A 209 -4.02 7.96 -19.68
N ILE A 210 -2.80 7.50 -19.36
CA ILE A 210 -2.56 6.20 -18.70
C ILE A 210 -3.13 6.20 -17.27
N PHE A 211 -3.23 7.36 -16.62
CA PHE A 211 -3.47 7.43 -15.17
C PHE A 211 -4.88 7.86 -14.74
N SER A 212 -5.73 8.26 -15.69
CA SER A 212 -7.16 8.18 -15.45
C SER A 212 -7.57 6.73 -15.73
N HIS A 213 -8.28 6.06 -14.81
CA HIS A 213 -8.91 4.73 -15.04
C HIS A 213 -9.93 4.75 -16.20
N LYS A 214 -9.93 5.80 -17.03
CA LYS A 214 -10.75 5.99 -18.21
C LYS A 214 -9.88 5.79 -19.46
N GLY A 215 -10.09 4.69 -20.18
CA GLY A 215 -9.45 4.41 -21.47
C GLY A 215 -7.94 4.16 -21.40
N ILE A 216 -7.46 3.49 -20.34
CA ILE A 216 -6.05 3.06 -20.24
C ILE A 216 -5.78 2.07 -21.37
N ASN A 217 -4.73 2.33 -22.16
CA ASN A 217 -4.15 1.35 -23.06
C ASN A 217 -3.26 0.41 -22.23
N LEU A 218 -3.70 -0.84 -22.06
CA LEU A 218 -3.01 -1.81 -21.20
C LEU A 218 -1.59 -2.14 -21.67
N ASP A 219 -1.33 -2.15 -22.98
CA ASP A 219 0.01 -2.42 -23.53
C ASP A 219 1.00 -1.33 -23.14
N LYS A 220 0.59 -0.05 -23.28
CA LYS A 220 1.41 1.09 -22.85
C LYS A 220 1.60 1.12 -21.34
N PHE A 221 0.55 0.78 -20.59
CA PHE A 221 0.63 0.69 -19.14
C PHE A 221 1.60 -0.41 -18.69
N GLN A 222 1.59 -1.57 -19.35
CA GLN A 222 2.54 -2.65 -19.10
C GLN A 222 3.98 -2.19 -19.38
N GLN A 223 4.24 -1.55 -20.52
CA GLN A 223 5.58 -1.01 -20.84
C GLN A 223 6.07 -0.02 -19.78
N PHE A 224 5.18 0.86 -19.30
CA PHE A 224 5.48 1.77 -18.21
C PHE A 224 5.87 1.01 -16.93
N LEU A 225 5.09 -0.01 -16.55
CA LEU A 225 5.39 -0.82 -15.38
C LEU A 225 6.72 -1.57 -15.54
N VAL A 226 7.04 -2.10 -16.72
CA VAL A 226 8.33 -2.75 -16.99
C VAL A 226 9.50 -1.81 -16.71
N GLY A 227 9.46 -0.58 -17.22
CA GLY A 227 10.50 0.43 -16.95
C GLY A 227 10.62 0.71 -15.45
N LEU A 228 9.49 0.96 -14.80
CA LEU A 228 9.42 1.28 -13.38
C LEU A 228 9.96 0.13 -12.48
N VAL A 229 9.55 -1.12 -12.74
CA VAL A 229 10.00 -2.27 -11.96
C VAL A 229 11.49 -2.55 -12.20
N SER A 230 11.96 -2.38 -13.43
CA SER A 230 13.38 -2.51 -13.77
C SER A 230 14.21 -1.49 -12.99
N ASP A 231 13.81 -0.22 -12.96
CA ASP A 231 14.50 0.84 -12.22
C ASP A 231 14.51 0.57 -10.70
N PHE A 232 13.39 0.09 -10.16
CA PHE A 232 13.29 -0.29 -8.74
C PHE A 232 14.26 -1.40 -8.34
N SER A 233 14.40 -2.41 -9.21
CA SER A 233 15.30 -3.54 -8.98
C SER A 233 16.76 -3.08 -8.86
N GLN A 234 17.15 -2.06 -9.62
CA GLN A 234 18.49 -1.48 -9.63
C GLN A 234 18.73 -0.43 -8.53
N THR A 235 17.66 0.04 -7.88
CA THR A 235 17.77 1.04 -6.81
C THR A 235 18.57 0.46 -5.64
N LYS A 236 19.46 1.28 -5.06
CA LYS A 236 20.32 0.89 -3.93
C LYS A 236 19.52 0.31 -2.77
N LYS A 237 20.18 -0.56 -2.00
CA LYS A 237 19.60 -1.26 -0.85
C LYS A 237 19.32 -0.33 0.33
N GLU A 238 20.16 0.67 0.54
CA GLU A 238 20.00 1.66 1.60
C GLU A 238 19.27 2.89 1.05
N SER A 239 18.15 3.22 1.69
CA SER A 239 17.34 4.41 1.40
C SER A 239 17.21 5.30 2.64
N SER A 240 16.73 6.54 2.47
CA SER A 240 16.43 7.45 3.59
C SER A 240 15.50 6.77 4.61
N THR A 241 14.50 6.02 4.13
CA THR A 241 13.59 5.27 5.00
C THR A 241 14.31 4.22 5.82
N SER A 242 15.22 3.44 5.23
CA SER A 242 15.97 2.45 6.02
C SER A 242 16.86 3.08 7.09
N GLN A 243 17.41 4.27 6.83
CA GLN A 243 18.17 5.02 7.82
C GLN A 243 17.25 5.53 8.94
N VAL A 244 16.04 5.98 8.61
CA VAL A 244 15.03 6.36 9.61
C VAL A 244 14.58 5.17 10.45
N TYR A 245 14.43 3.98 9.87
CA TYR A 245 14.13 2.77 10.64
C TYR A 245 15.23 2.46 11.65
N ASN A 246 16.51 2.59 11.27
CA ASN A 246 17.62 2.46 12.21
C ASN A 246 17.57 3.55 13.30
N LEU A 247 17.33 4.81 12.93
CA LEU A 247 17.17 5.91 13.89
C LEU A 247 16.06 5.62 14.92
N MET A 248 14.91 5.08 14.49
CA MET A 248 13.81 4.70 15.38
C MET A 248 14.20 3.64 16.41
N THR A 249 15.22 2.82 16.15
CA THR A 249 15.70 1.80 17.12
C THR A 249 16.45 2.43 18.30
N ASP A 250 17.01 3.63 18.10
CA ASP A 250 17.70 4.37 19.15
C ASP A 250 16.74 5.22 20.01
N LEU A 251 15.53 5.48 19.53
CA LEU A 251 14.51 6.27 20.23
C LEU A 251 13.67 5.39 21.17
N GLN A 252 13.89 5.51 22.47
CA GLN A 252 13.16 4.74 23.48
C GLN A 252 11.74 5.27 23.70
N VAL A 253 10.77 4.38 23.85
CA VAL A 253 9.42 4.72 24.27
C VAL A 253 9.40 4.75 25.80
N THR A 254 9.57 5.94 26.37
CA THR A 254 9.61 6.14 27.83
C THR A 254 8.22 6.26 28.47
N ASP A 255 7.25 6.81 27.74
CA ASP A 255 5.85 6.93 28.14
C ASP A 255 4.96 6.29 27.06
N LEU A 256 4.37 5.14 27.40
CA LEU A 256 3.53 4.38 26.47
C LEU A 256 2.14 5.01 26.28
N ASP A 257 1.63 5.73 27.27
CA ASP A 257 0.34 6.40 27.19
C ASP A 257 0.43 7.60 26.24
N GLU A 258 1.53 8.37 26.34
CA GLU A 258 1.83 9.44 25.39
C GLU A 258 1.98 8.91 23.95
N ALA A 259 2.79 7.85 23.78
CA ALA A 259 2.98 7.20 22.48
C ALA A 259 1.63 6.75 21.86
N THR A 260 0.80 6.11 22.67
CA THR A 260 -0.54 5.66 22.29
C THR A 260 -1.44 6.83 21.89
N GLU A 261 -1.36 7.96 22.59
CA GLU A 261 -2.18 9.13 22.28
C GLU A 261 -1.75 9.80 20.96
N ILE A 262 -0.45 9.80 20.62
CA ILE A 262 0.03 10.23 19.29
C ILE A 262 -0.61 9.40 18.18
N VAL A 263 -0.56 8.07 18.33
CA VAL A 263 -1.15 7.12 17.36
C VAL A 263 -2.67 7.29 17.26
N ARG A 264 -3.35 7.59 18.37
CA ARG A 264 -4.79 7.86 18.36
C ARG A 264 -5.15 9.19 17.70
N LYS A 265 -4.35 10.24 17.90
CA LYS A 265 -4.55 11.56 17.28
C LYS A 265 -4.49 11.51 15.75
N VAL A 266 -3.71 10.59 15.19
CA VAL A 266 -3.64 10.37 13.73
C VAL A 266 -4.76 9.49 13.17
N GLY A 267 -5.76 9.16 13.99
CA GLY A 267 -7.02 8.53 13.58
C GLY A 267 -7.04 7.00 13.68
N ILE A 268 -6.07 6.37 14.35
CA ILE A 268 -6.06 4.92 14.53
C ILE A 268 -7.12 4.50 15.56
N PRO A 269 -8.01 3.56 15.23
CA PRO A 269 -9.00 3.05 16.17
C PRO A 269 -8.37 2.42 17.41
N LYS A 270 -8.95 2.68 18.59
CA LYS A 270 -8.45 2.16 19.89
C LYS A 270 -8.18 0.66 19.90
N LYS A 271 -9.00 -0.13 19.20
CA LYS A 271 -8.81 -1.59 19.11
C LYS A 271 -7.54 -2.00 18.36
N LEU A 272 -7.17 -1.25 17.32
CA LEU A 272 -5.93 -1.50 16.58
C LEU A 272 -4.72 -1.08 17.41
N VAL A 273 -4.83 0.00 18.18
CA VAL A 273 -3.77 0.42 19.10
C VAL A 273 -3.55 -0.63 20.19
N ALA A 274 -4.61 -1.17 20.80
CA ALA A 274 -4.48 -2.25 21.78
C ALA A 274 -3.78 -3.49 21.19
N ALA A 275 -4.17 -3.91 19.99
CA ALA A 275 -3.51 -5.03 19.29
C ALA A 275 -2.04 -4.73 18.96
N ALA A 276 -1.71 -3.47 18.69
CA ALA A 276 -0.33 -3.04 18.47
C ALA A 276 0.51 -3.12 19.75
N LEU A 277 -0.05 -2.77 20.91
CA LEU A 277 0.67 -2.89 22.19
C LEU A 277 0.99 -4.36 22.52
N GLU A 278 0.01 -5.26 22.39
CA GLU A 278 0.23 -6.70 22.57
C GLU A 278 1.31 -7.24 21.61
N ARG A 279 1.28 -6.74 20.37
CA ARG A 279 2.25 -7.13 19.35
C ARG A 279 3.67 -6.61 19.67
N MET A 280 3.79 -5.38 20.13
CA MET A 280 5.06 -4.77 20.51
C MET A 280 5.71 -5.56 21.66
N GLU A 281 4.95 -5.94 22.68
CA GLU A 281 5.44 -6.73 23.82
C GLU A 281 6.01 -8.09 23.37
N LEU A 282 5.31 -8.76 22.46
CA LEU A 282 5.79 -10.01 21.86
C LEU A 282 7.12 -9.81 21.10
N GLU A 283 7.23 -8.73 20.33
CA GLU A 283 8.45 -8.42 19.58
C GLU A 283 9.63 -8.04 20.48
N GLN A 284 9.40 -7.31 21.56
CA GLN A 284 10.41 -7.03 22.58
C GLN A 284 11.00 -8.33 23.14
N GLY A 285 10.15 -9.32 23.45
CA GLY A 285 10.58 -10.63 23.91
C GLY A 285 11.40 -11.40 22.87
N LEU A 286 10.95 -11.42 21.61
CA LEU A 286 11.66 -12.09 20.52
C LEU A 286 13.04 -11.49 20.23
N LEU A 287 13.15 -10.17 20.33
CA LEU A 287 14.37 -9.43 19.99
C LEU A 287 15.28 -9.18 21.18
N GLY A 288 14.82 -9.45 22.41
CA GLY A 288 15.53 -9.10 23.64
C GLY A 288 15.76 -7.59 23.76
N SER A 289 14.80 -6.78 23.31
CA SER A 289 14.93 -5.33 23.19
C SER A 289 13.94 -4.60 24.11
N SER A 290 14.32 -3.41 24.58
CA SER A 290 13.40 -2.49 25.25
C SER A 290 12.44 -1.85 24.26
N ALA A 291 11.33 -1.29 24.77
CA ALA A 291 10.34 -0.61 23.96
C ALA A 291 10.99 0.61 23.27
N ASN A 292 10.93 0.64 21.95
CA ASN A 292 11.47 1.72 21.13
C ASN A 292 10.50 2.05 20.00
N VAL A 293 10.70 3.21 19.37
CA VAL A 293 9.80 3.74 18.34
C VAL A 293 9.70 2.78 17.15
N TRP A 294 10.79 2.08 16.81
CA TRP A 294 10.81 1.09 15.74
C TRP A 294 9.83 -0.06 16.00
N LEU A 295 9.87 -0.66 17.18
CA LEU A 295 8.94 -1.74 17.55
C LEU A 295 7.50 -1.25 17.61
N PHE A 296 7.27 -0.05 18.17
CA PHE A 296 5.92 0.46 18.30
C PHE A 296 5.29 0.80 16.94
N TYR A 297 6.02 1.51 16.07
CA TYR A 297 5.60 1.78 14.69
C TYR A 297 5.24 0.49 13.94
N ASN A 298 6.13 -0.51 13.99
CA ASN A 298 5.92 -1.80 13.33
C ASN A 298 4.67 -2.52 13.85
N ALA A 299 4.45 -2.50 15.15
CA ALA A 299 3.30 -3.16 15.74
C ALA A 299 1.97 -2.48 15.35
N VAL A 300 1.98 -1.15 15.17
CA VAL A 300 0.84 -0.39 14.64
C VAL A 300 0.62 -0.73 13.17
N ASN A 301 1.67 -0.74 12.33
CA ASN A 301 1.58 -1.15 10.93
C ASN A 301 1.04 -2.59 10.81
N HIS A 302 1.58 -3.53 11.58
CA HIS A 302 1.11 -4.91 11.63
C HIS A 302 -0.39 -4.96 11.98
N SER A 303 -0.83 -4.19 12.97
CA SER A 303 -2.23 -4.15 13.37
C SER A 303 -3.12 -3.56 12.27
N LEU A 304 -2.66 -2.53 11.56
CA LEU A 304 -3.38 -1.93 10.44
C LEU A 304 -3.66 -2.92 9.33
N PHE A 305 -2.76 -3.85 9.03
CA PHE A 305 -2.93 -4.76 7.88
C PHE A 305 -3.36 -6.20 8.24
N ASN A 306 -3.24 -6.61 9.50
CA ASN A 306 -3.56 -7.98 9.92
C ASN A 306 -4.76 -8.07 10.88
N GLN A 307 -5.34 -6.94 11.30
CA GLN A 307 -6.55 -6.92 12.14
C GLN A 307 -7.82 -6.52 11.36
N PRO A 308 -9.00 -6.98 11.81
CA PRO A 308 -10.27 -6.58 11.22
C PRO A 308 -10.57 -5.09 11.50
N THR A 309 -10.80 -4.31 10.44
CA THR A 309 -11.24 -2.91 10.55
C THR A 309 -12.15 -2.53 9.38
N SER A 310 -12.88 -1.43 9.51
CA SER A 310 -13.73 -0.87 8.46
C SER A 310 -12.96 -0.08 7.41
N MET A 311 -11.66 0.14 7.62
CA MET A 311 -10.79 0.90 6.71
C MET A 311 -10.55 0.14 5.41
N SER A 312 -10.61 0.86 4.28
CA SER A 312 -10.15 0.35 2.99
C SER A 312 -8.64 0.08 3.01
N VAL A 313 -8.11 -0.60 2.00
CA VAL A 313 -6.66 -0.82 1.89
C VAL A 313 -5.91 0.51 1.81
N GLN A 314 -6.42 1.48 1.04
CA GLN A 314 -5.78 2.80 0.89
C GLN A 314 -5.82 3.60 2.19
N ASP A 315 -6.93 3.59 2.92
CA ASP A 315 -7.03 4.30 4.21
C ASP A 315 -6.01 3.78 5.23
N ARG A 316 -5.68 2.48 5.16
CA ARG A 316 -4.65 1.88 6.02
C ARG A 316 -3.26 2.42 5.68
N PHE A 317 -2.95 2.63 4.40
CA PHE A 317 -1.67 3.26 3.99
C PHE A 317 -1.58 4.71 4.44
N TYR A 318 -2.63 5.51 4.27
CA TYR A 318 -2.62 6.90 4.79
C TYR A 318 -2.50 6.96 6.31
N ALA A 319 -3.10 6.01 7.01
CA ALA A 319 -2.97 5.89 8.46
C ALA A 319 -1.54 5.51 8.86
N ASP A 320 -0.92 4.56 8.15
CA ASP A 320 0.48 4.14 8.35
C ASP A 320 1.46 5.32 8.17
N GLU A 321 1.33 6.07 7.08
CA GLU A 321 2.12 7.28 6.81
C GLU A 321 2.01 8.31 7.95
N ARG A 322 0.79 8.63 8.40
CA ARG A 322 0.59 9.58 9.51
C ARG A 322 1.18 9.08 10.82
N VAL A 323 1.12 7.78 11.10
CA VAL A 323 1.76 7.20 12.30
C VAL A 323 3.28 7.33 12.19
N PHE A 324 3.85 6.99 11.04
CA PHE A 324 5.30 7.07 10.79
C PHE A 324 5.84 8.48 11.08
N HIS A 325 5.24 9.50 10.46
CA HIS A 325 5.66 10.89 10.68
C HIS A 325 5.32 11.38 12.09
N GLY A 326 4.12 11.08 12.60
CA GLY A 326 3.67 11.53 13.91
C GLY A 326 4.55 11.05 15.06
N LEU A 327 4.99 9.78 15.03
CA LEU A 327 5.93 9.25 16.02
C LEU A 327 7.31 9.91 15.90
N LEU A 328 7.86 10.05 14.68
CA LEU A 328 9.16 10.68 14.51
C LEU A 328 9.17 12.14 14.96
N THR A 329 8.15 12.92 14.62
CA THR A 329 8.04 14.31 15.09
C THR A 329 7.99 14.39 16.62
N ALA A 330 7.33 13.44 17.29
CA ALA A 330 7.23 13.46 18.75
C ALA A 330 8.53 13.05 19.46
N TYR A 331 9.28 12.10 18.90
CA TYR A 331 10.47 11.54 19.55
C TYR A 331 11.80 12.15 19.10
N LEU A 332 11.80 13.00 18.07
CA LEU A 332 12.97 13.76 17.64
C LEU A 332 13.03 15.18 18.24
N ASN A 333 11.93 15.67 18.82
CA ASN A 333 11.83 16.98 19.46
C ASN A 333 11.82 16.83 20.99
#